data_AF-A0A438WSL4-F1
#
_entry.id   AF-A0A438WSL4-F1
#
_cell.length_a   1.000
_cell.length_b   1.000
_cell.length_c   1.000
_cell.angle_alpha   90.00
_cell.angle_beta   90.00
_cell.angle_gamma   90.00
#
_symmetry.space_group_name_H-M   'P 1'
#
loop_
_entity.id
_entity.type
_entity.pdbx_description
1 polymer ?
#
loop_
_entity_poly.entity_id
_entity_poly.type
_entity_poly.pdbx_seq_one_letter_code
_entity_poly.pdbx_strand_id
1 'polypeptide(L)'
;DPNNPTTTLAEPSVIDKIHEAFLQLNIYAKTRFSKMVMCRLFLASLFPQYDKIIMFDADTLFLNDVSESFFIPLDGYYFGAAKDFASDKSPKHFQIAREKDPRQAFSLYEHYLKEKDMKIICENHYNVGFLIVNLKLWRADHLEECLLNLTHQKGQCVFCPEQDLLTLACYQKVLQLPYIYNAHPFMANQKRFIPDKKEIVMLHFYFIG
;
A
#
# COMPACT_ATOMS: atom_id res chain seq x y z
N ASP A 1 -40.24 -17.67 26.46
CA ASP A 1 -39.68 -16.49 27.13
C ASP A 1 -39.26 -15.48 26.07
N PRO A 2 -40.01 -14.38 25.85
CA PRO A 2 -39.79 -13.47 24.72
C PRO A 2 -38.94 -12.27 25.14
N ASN A 3 -37.80 -12.51 25.80
CA ASN A 3 -36.82 -11.48 26.12
C ASN A 3 -35.41 -11.99 25.81
N ASN A 4 -35.06 -11.98 24.52
CA ASN A 4 -33.66 -12.00 24.13
C ASN A 4 -33.38 -10.69 23.41
N PRO A 5 -32.75 -9.69 24.06
CA PRO A 5 -32.32 -8.50 23.35
C PRO A 5 -31.19 -8.93 22.43
N THR A 6 -31.47 -9.01 21.13
CA THR A 6 -30.43 -9.09 20.11
C THR A 6 -29.64 -7.79 20.23
N THR A 7 -28.52 -7.83 20.94
CA THR A 7 -27.57 -6.73 21.01
C THR A 7 -27.05 -6.52 19.60
N THR A 8 -27.66 -5.60 18.85
CA THR A 8 -27.09 -5.09 17.61
C THR A 8 -25.82 -4.36 18.02
N LEU A 9 -24.69 -5.06 17.97
CA LEU A 9 -23.37 -4.45 18.05
C LEU A 9 -23.33 -3.38 16.95
N ALA A 10 -23.19 -2.12 17.34
CA ALA A 10 -23.02 -1.03 16.41
C ALA A 10 -21.84 -1.35 15.49
N GLU A 11 -21.96 -1.09 14.19
CA GLU A 11 -20.85 -1.33 13.27
C GLU A 11 -19.62 -0.52 13.72
N PRO A 12 -18.42 -1.13 13.76
CA PRO A 12 -17.21 -0.43 14.16
C PRO A 12 -16.98 0.79 13.28
N SER A 13 -16.62 1.92 13.90
CA SER A 13 -16.25 3.11 13.14
C SER A 13 -15.01 2.85 12.27
N VAL A 14 -14.79 3.66 11.24
CA VAL A 14 -13.56 3.55 10.42
C VAL A 14 -12.29 3.70 11.28
N ILE A 15 -12.36 4.50 12.35
CA ILE A 15 -11.25 4.67 13.31
C ILE A 15 -10.99 3.39 14.10
N ASP A 16 -12.04 2.67 14.50
CA ASP A 16 -11.92 1.39 15.19
C ASP A 16 -11.27 0.34 14.28
N LYS A 17 -11.70 0.27 13.01
CA LYS A 17 -11.10 -0.63 12.00
C LYS A 17 -9.62 -0.32 11.75
N ILE A 18 -9.25 0.96 11.67
CA ILE A 18 -7.85 1.40 11.54
C ILE A 18 -7.03 0.95 12.76
N HIS A 19 -7.57 1.14 13.97
CA HIS A 19 -6.90 0.73 15.20
C HIS A 19 -6.73 -0.78 15.27
N GLU A 20 -7.80 -1.53 14.99
CA GLU A 20 -7.82 -2.98 14.92
C GLU A 20 -6.77 -3.51 13.94
N ALA A 21 -6.76 -2.99 12.71
CA ALA A 21 -5.79 -3.38 11.69
C ALA A 21 -4.35 -3.13 12.14
N PHE A 22 -4.07 -1.99 12.80
CA PHE A 22 -2.75 -1.70 13.35
C PHE A 22 -2.34 -2.68 14.47
N LEU A 23 -3.28 -3.13 15.30
CA LEU A 23 -3.01 -4.11 16.34
C LEU A 23 -2.61 -5.49 15.80
N GLN A 24 -2.97 -5.81 14.55
CA GLN A 24 -2.59 -7.08 13.90
C GLN A 24 -1.16 -7.08 13.35
N LEU A 25 -0.42 -5.97 13.45
CA LEU A 25 0.95 -5.86 12.92
C LEU A 25 2.01 -6.42 13.88
N ASN A 26 3.13 -6.88 13.33
CA ASN A 26 4.29 -7.28 14.14
C ASN A 26 4.93 -6.10 14.87
N ILE A 27 5.74 -6.41 15.88
CA ILE A 27 6.38 -5.41 16.73
C ILE A 27 7.29 -4.47 15.93
N TYR A 28 8.02 -4.95 14.93
CA TYR A 28 8.84 -4.10 14.07
C TYR A 28 8.01 -3.04 13.38
N ALA A 29 6.92 -3.44 12.70
CA ALA A 29 6.03 -2.54 11.99
C ALA A 29 5.37 -1.52 12.94
N LYS A 30 4.94 -1.96 14.14
CA LYS A 30 4.37 -1.07 15.17
C LYS A 30 5.38 -0.07 15.73
N THR A 31 6.67 -0.43 15.78
CA THR A 31 7.74 0.49 16.20
C THR A 31 8.13 1.45 15.08
N ARG A 32 8.12 0.99 13.82
CA ARG A 32 8.56 1.77 12.66
C ARG A 32 7.52 2.73 12.11
N PHE A 33 6.23 2.40 12.24
CA PHE A 33 5.12 3.13 11.64
C PHE A 33 4.08 3.54 12.67
N SER A 34 3.46 4.69 12.47
CA SER A 34 2.27 5.07 13.24
C SER A 34 1.02 4.39 12.69
N LYS A 35 -0.06 4.37 13.46
CA LYS A 35 -1.37 3.88 13.00
C LYS A 35 -1.88 4.57 11.72
N MET A 36 -1.35 5.75 11.39
CA MET A 36 -1.75 6.50 10.19
C MET A 36 -1.46 5.75 8.89
N VAL A 37 -0.47 4.85 8.85
CA VAL A 37 -0.20 4.06 7.64
C VAL A 37 -1.39 3.17 7.29
N MET A 38 -2.15 2.70 8.30
CA MET A 38 -3.31 1.84 8.10
C MET A 38 -4.53 2.60 7.57
N CYS A 39 -4.56 3.94 7.65
CA CYS A 39 -5.61 4.74 7.02
C CYS A 39 -5.73 4.46 5.52
N ARG A 40 -4.62 4.11 4.85
CA ARG A 40 -4.60 3.81 3.41
C ARG A 40 -5.40 2.56 3.03
N LEU A 41 -5.72 1.69 3.99
CA LEU A 41 -6.58 0.52 3.77
C LEU A 41 -8.07 0.87 3.81
N PHE A 42 -8.42 2.07 4.28
CA PHE A 42 -9.80 2.49 4.54
C PHE A 42 -10.18 3.80 3.84
N LEU A 43 -9.57 4.06 2.68
CA LEU A 43 -9.76 5.32 1.94
C LEU A 43 -11.22 5.53 1.49
N ALA A 44 -11.96 4.47 1.18
CA ALA A 44 -13.32 4.58 0.68
C ALA A 44 -14.31 4.92 1.81
N SER A 45 -14.06 4.44 3.03
CA SER A 45 -14.80 4.81 4.24
C SER A 45 -14.39 6.17 4.79
N LEU A 46 -13.12 6.56 4.66
CA LEU A 46 -12.63 7.88 5.08
C LEU A 46 -13.13 9.01 4.17
N PHE A 47 -13.30 8.72 2.88
CA PHE A 47 -13.70 9.67 1.84
C PHE A 47 -14.94 9.19 1.07
N PRO A 48 -16.09 8.99 1.74
CA PRO A 48 -17.28 8.40 1.13
C PRO A 48 -17.91 9.26 0.03
N GLN A 49 -17.67 10.57 0.05
CA GLN A 49 -18.21 11.54 -0.90
C GLN A 49 -17.50 11.55 -2.25
N TYR A 50 -16.36 10.86 -2.38
CA TYR A 50 -15.56 10.85 -3.59
C TYR A 50 -15.54 9.47 -4.24
N ASP A 51 -15.61 9.44 -5.58
CA ASP A 51 -15.46 8.22 -6.38
C ASP A 51 -14.00 7.93 -6.73
N LYS A 52 -13.16 8.97 -6.77
CA LYS A 52 -11.75 8.87 -7.13
C LYS A 52 -10.95 9.90 -6.34
N ILE A 53 -9.75 9.53 -5.90
CA ILE A 53 -8.81 10.43 -5.23
C ILE A 53 -7.40 10.26 -5.78
N ILE A 54 -6.59 11.32 -5.70
CA ILE A 54 -5.13 11.23 -5.74
C ILE A 54 -4.64 11.28 -4.29
N MET A 55 -3.73 10.40 -3.92
CA MET A 55 -3.06 10.38 -2.61
C MET A 55 -1.55 10.38 -2.85
N PHE A 56 -0.81 11.18 -2.08
CA PHE A 56 0.64 11.19 -2.13
C PHE A 56 1.26 11.48 -0.76
N ASP A 57 2.52 11.10 -0.58
CA ASP A 57 3.25 11.31 0.67
C ASP A 57 3.73 12.77 0.81
N ALA A 58 3.93 13.20 2.06
CA ALA A 58 4.25 14.59 2.38
C ALA A 58 5.69 15.00 1.99
N ASP A 59 6.60 14.03 1.87
CA ASP A 59 8.00 14.18 1.46
C ASP A 59 8.16 14.09 -0.06
N THR A 60 7.38 14.90 -0.78
CA THR A 60 7.34 14.94 -2.25
C THR A 60 7.55 16.35 -2.79
N LEU A 61 8.00 16.45 -4.05
CA LEU A 61 8.13 17.69 -4.80
C LEU A 61 7.53 17.52 -6.20
N PHE A 62 6.51 18.31 -6.53
CA PHE A 62 5.94 18.34 -7.87
C PHE A 62 6.76 19.25 -8.80
N LEU A 63 7.19 18.70 -9.94
CA LEU A 63 7.94 19.43 -10.97
C LEU A 63 7.09 19.77 -12.19
N ASN A 64 5.96 19.07 -12.38
CA ASN A 64 4.97 19.34 -13.42
C ASN A 64 3.55 19.18 -12.87
N ASP A 65 2.55 19.49 -13.70
CA ASP A 65 1.15 19.36 -13.34
C ASP A 65 0.76 17.89 -13.05
N VAL A 66 0.19 17.68 -11.87
CA VAL A 66 -0.31 16.37 -11.41
C VAL A 66 -1.74 16.13 -11.86
N SER A 67 -2.49 17.15 -12.27
CA SER A 67 -3.92 17.08 -12.54
C SER A 67 -4.26 16.02 -13.60
N GLU A 68 -3.42 15.86 -14.62
CA GLU A 68 -3.53 14.84 -15.67
C GLU A 68 -3.59 13.41 -15.13
N SER A 69 -2.91 13.14 -14.01
CA SER A 69 -2.97 11.81 -13.37
C SER A 69 -4.40 11.46 -12.90
N PHE A 70 -5.22 12.46 -12.54
CA PHE A 70 -6.59 12.25 -12.12
C PHE A 70 -7.46 11.70 -13.26
N PHE A 71 -7.11 11.99 -14.52
CA PHE A 71 -7.89 11.59 -15.68
C PHE A 71 -7.44 10.24 -16.28
N ILE A 72 -6.35 9.65 -15.78
CA ILE A 72 -5.92 8.30 -16.17
C ILE A 72 -7.07 7.31 -15.90
N PRO A 73 -7.57 6.59 -16.91
CA PRO A 73 -8.62 5.59 -16.73
C PRO A 73 -8.15 4.48 -15.79
N LEU A 74 -8.98 4.16 -14.80
CA LEU A 74 -8.74 3.07 -13.85
C LEU A 74 -9.55 1.82 -14.14
N ASP A 75 -10.20 1.74 -15.30
CA ASP A 75 -11.09 0.67 -15.77
C ASP A 75 -10.86 -0.73 -15.14
N GLY A 76 -11.62 -1.03 -14.09
CA GLY A 76 -11.56 -2.33 -13.39
C GLY A 76 -10.33 -2.55 -12.48
N TYR A 77 -9.43 -1.58 -12.36
CA TYR A 77 -8.33 -1.49 -11.41
C TYR A 77 -8.75 -0.75 -10.13
N TYR A 78 -8.28 -1.24 -8.99
CA TYR A 78 -8.52 -0.62 -7.68
C TYR A 78 -7.74 0.67 -7.50
N PHE A 79 -6.51 0.71 -7.98
CA PHE A 79 -5.67 1.91 -7.96
C PHE A 79 -4.57 1.84 -9.00
N GLY A 80 -3.96 2.99 -9.28
CA GLY A 80 -2.73 3.11 -10.05
C GLY A 80 -1.56 3.48 -9.15
N ALA A 81 -0.42 2.82 -9.33
CA ALA A 81 0.83 3.08 -8.61
C ALA A 81 2.05 2.79 -9.48
N ALA A 82 3.16 3.50 -9.24
CA ALA A 82 4.44 3.15 -9.85
C ALA A 82 5.13 2.02 -9.06
N LYS A 83 5.92 1.20 -9.74
CA LYS A 83 6.80 0.25 -9.04
C LYS A 83 7.92 0.99 -8.33
N ASP A 84 8.44 0.39 -7.28
CA ASP A 84 9.72 0.81 -6.72
C ASP A 84 10.85 0.32 -7.63
N PHE A 85 11.86 1.16 -7.86
CA PHE A 85 12.99 0.79 -8.71
C PHE A 85 13.96 -0.18 -8.02
N ALA A 86 13.92 -0.26 -6.69
CA ALA A 86 14.82 -1.08 -5.89
C ALA A 86 14.34 -2.55 -5.78
N SER A 87 13.31 -2.95 -6.52
CA SER A 87 12.78 -4.32 -6.48
C SER A 87 13.78 -5.32 -7.09
N ASP A 88 14.34 -6.21 -6.27
CA ASP A 88 15.10 -7.37 -6.75
C ASP A 88 14.16 -8.33 -7.51
N LYS A 89 14.66 -8.99 -8.55
CA LYS A 89 13.92 -10.01 -9.32
C LYS A 89 13.89 -11.37 -8.63
N SER A 90 14.73 -11.58 -7.63
CA SER A 90 14.80 -12.80 -6.82
C SER A 90 13.96 -12.63 -5.56
N PRO A 91 12.85 -13.37 -5.38
CA PRO A 91 12.04 -13.30 -4.17
C PRO A 91 12.84 -13.58 -2.90
N LYS A 92 13.84 -14.46 -2.97
CA LYS A 92 14.72 -14.77 -1.83
C LYS A 92 15.60 -13.59 -1.44
N HIS A 93 16.25 -12.93 -2.40
CA HIS A 93 17.08 -11.77 -2.10
C HIS A 93 16.23 -10.58 -1.66
N PHE A 94 15.09 -10.36 -2.33
CA PHE A 94 14.10 -9.36 -1.96
C PHE A 94 13.66 -9.53 -0.50
N GLN A 95 13.33 -10.76 -0.09
CA GLN A 95 12.99 -11.06 1.29
C GLN A 95 14.15 -10.78 2.25
N ILE A 96 15.37 -11.25 1.94
CA ILE A 96 16.54 -11.05 2.81
C ILE A 96 16.80 -9.56 3.00
N ALA A 97 16.78 -8.77 1.93
CA ALA A 97 17.06 -7.33 1.98
C ALA A 97 16.06 -6.57 2.86
N ARG A 98 14.78 -6.95 2.82
CA ARG A 98 13.72 -6.25 3.57
C ARG A 98 13.59 -6.72 5.02
N GLU A 99 13.89 -7.99 5.28
CA GLU A 99 13.47 -8.63 6.53
C GLU A 99 14.63 -9.04 7.43
N LYS A 100 15.87 -9.18 6.93
CA LYS A 100 16.98 -9.73 7.72
C LYS A 100 17.22 -8.95 9.01
N ASP A 101 17.49 -7.66 8.91
CA ASP A 101 17.84 -6.84 10.08
C ASP A 101 16.63 -6.64 11.01
N PRO A 102 15.42 -6.31 10.50
CA PRO A 102 14.22 -6.28 11.32
C PRO A 102 13.92 -7.60 12.06
N ARG A 103 14.04 -8.74 11.39
CA ARG A 103 13.76 -10.04 12.02
C ARG A 103 14.77 -10.36 13.12
N GLN A 104 16.04 -10.05 12.89
CA GLN A 104 17.08 -10.24 13.89
C GLN A 104 16.88 -9.31 15.09
N ALA A 105 16.62 -8.02 14.85
CA ALA A 105 16.47 -7.03 15.91
C ALA A 105 15.21 -7.25 16.78
N PHE A 106 14.16 -7.83 16.20
CA PHE A 106 12.86 -8.02 16.86
C PHE A 106 12.48 -9.49 17.08
N SER A 107 13.40 -10.44 16.87
CA SER A 107 13.19 -11.89 17.06
C SER A 107 11.98 -12.47 16.32
N LEU A 108 11.73 -12.03 15.07
CA LEU A 108 10.57 -12.41 14.27
C LEU A 108 10.82 -13.69 13.46
N TYR A 109 10.92 -14.84 14.12
CA TYR A 109 11.29 -16.12 13.47
C TYR A 109 10.11 -17.00 13.04
N GLU A 110 8.88 -16.71 13.47
CA GLU A 110 7.71 -17.58 13.19
C GLU A 110 6.75 -16.99 12.14
N HIS A 111 6.90 -15.71 11.82
CA HIS A 111 5.95 -14.96 10.97
C HIS A 111 6.49 -14.77 9.55
N TYR A 112 6.38 -15.81 8.73
CA TYR A 112 6.76 -15.76 7.33
C TYR A 112 5.53 -15.74 6.41
N LEU A 113 5.61 -14.94 5.35
CA LEU A 113 4.70 -15.09 4.23
C LEU A 113 4.97 -16.41 3.50
N LYS A 114 3.92 -16.99 2.94
CA LYS A 114 4.05 -18.14 2.04
C LYS A 114 4.81 -17.69 0.79
N GLU A 115 5.57 -18.61 0.18
CA GLU A 115 6.37 -18.31 -1.02
C GLU A 115 5.57 -17.63 -2.14
N LYS A 116 4.33 -18.08 -2.36
CA LYS A 116 3.42 -17.47 -3.34
C LYS A 116 3.13 -15.99 -3.05
N ASP A 117 2.93 -15.62 -1.79
CA ASP A 117 2.59 -14.26 -1.37
C ASP A 117 3.84 -13.36 -1.48
N MET A 118 4.99 -13.88 -1.06
CA MET A 118 6.27 -13.20 -1.22
C MET A 118 6.59 -12.94 -2.69
N LYS A 119 6.33 -13.92 -3.57
CA LYS A 119 6.49 -13.77 -5.01
C LYS A 119 5.59 -12.67 -5.57
N ILE A 120 4.32 -12.61 -5.17
CA ILE A 120 3.40 -11.54 -5.58
C ILE A 120 3.96 -10.17 -5.21
N ILE A 121 4.39 -10.00 -3.95
CA ILE A 121 4.96 -8.71 -3.49
C ILE A 121 6.24 -8.37 -4.24
N CYS A 122 7.14 -9.33 -4.44
CA CYS A 122 8.41 -9.12 -5.14
C CYS A 122 8.19 -8.70 -6.61
N GLU A 123 7.31 -9.38 -7.35
CA GLU A 123 7.04 -9.08 -8.76
C GLU A 123 6.23 -7.80 -8.95
N ASN A 124 5.48 -7.39 -7.93
CA ASN A 124 4.56 -6.25 -7.95
C ASN A 124 4.89 -5.26 -6.83
N HIS A 125 6.17 -5.00 -6.61
CA HIS A 125 6.61 -4.10 -5.56
C HIS A 125 6.28 -2.65 -5.92
N TYR A 126 5.05 -2.22 -5.63
CA TYR A 126 4.58 -0.86 -5.84
C TYR A 126 5.03 0.04 -4.70
N ASN A 127 5.40 1.27 -5.00
CA ASN A 127 5.60 2.31 -3.99
C ASN A 127 4.28 3.08 -3.82
N VAL A 128 3.71 3.06 -2.61
CA VAL A 128 2.39 3.64 -2.32
C VAL A 128 2.44 5.13 -1.93
N GLY A 129 3.57 5.80 -2.12
CA GLY A 129 3.70 7.24 -1.88
C GLY A 129 3.10 8.13 -2.96
N PHE A 130 2.59 7.54 -4.04
CA PHE A 130 1.66 8.19 -4.98
C PHE A 130 0.67 7.16 -5.50
N LEU A 131 -0.63 7.42 -5.33
CA LEU A 131 -1.72 6.59 -5.79
C LEU A 131 -2.79 7.43 -6.49
N ILE A 132 -3.38 6.86 -7.54
CA ILE A 132 -4.72 7.23 -8.01
C ILE A 132 -5.68 6.11 -7.62
N VAL A 133 -6.74 6.40 -6.87
CA VAL A 133 -7.54 5.36 -6.21
C VAL A 133 -8.99 5.41 -6.68
N ASN A 134 -9.54 4.27 -7.09
CA ASN A 134 -10.92 4.09 -7.52
C ASN A 134 -11.82 3.71 -6.33
N LEU A 135 -12.22 4.70 -5.54
CA LEU A 135 -13.03 4.48 -4.33
C LEU A 135 -14.41 3.91 -4.66
N LYS A 136 -14.97 4.25 -5.83
CA LYS A 136 -16.23 3.66 -6.30
C LYS A 136 -16.12 2.14 -6.43
N LEU A 137 -15.05 1.64 -7.05
CA LEU A 137 -14.82 0.20 -7.19
C LEU A 137 -14.48 -0.46 -5.85
N TRP A 138 -13.73 0.22 -4.97
CA TRP A 138 -13.45 -0.28 -3.62
C TRP A 138 -14.74 -0.55 -2.84
N ARG A 139 -15.72 0.36 -2.94
CA ARG A 139 -17.05 0.18 -2.33
C ARG A 139 -17.83 -0.96 -2.99
N ALA A 140 -17.85 -1.01 -4.32
CA ALA A 140 -18.59 -2.04 -5.07
C ALA A 140 -18.09 -3.46 -4.77
N ASP A 141 -16.77 -3.61 -4.58
CA ASP A 141 -16.13 -4.92 -4.38
C ASP A 141 -15.86 -5.22 -2.89
N HIS A 142 -16.35 -4.39 -1.96
CA HIS A 142 -16.13 -4.52 -0.51
C HIS A 142 -14.63 -4.68 -0.15
N LEU A 143 -13.75 -3.93 -0.83
CA LEU A 143 -12.30 -4.14 -0.74
C LEU A 143 -11.73 -3.88 0.66
N GLU A 144 -12.27 -2.94 1.42
CA GLU A 144 -11.79 -2.64 2.78
C GLU A 144 -12.00 -3.82 3.74
N GLU A 145 -13.09 -4.58 3.57
CA GLU A 145 -13.32 -5.81 4.33
C GLU A 145 -12.31 -6.89 3.97
N CYS A 146 -12.02 -7.05 2.67
CA CYS A 146 -10.96 -7.94 2.19
C CYS A 146 -9.59 -7.55 2.77
N LEU A 147 -9.26 -6.25 2.80
CA LEU A 147 -8.01 -5.73 3.35
C LEU A 147 -7.91 -5.96 4.86
N LEU A 148 -8.97 -5.70 5.63
CA LEU A 148 -8.99 -5.96 7.07
C LEU A 148 -8.83 -7.45 7.37
N ASN A 149 -9.56 -8.32 6.66
CA ASN A 149 -9.43 -9.78 6.79
C ASN A 149 -8.02 -10.26 6.44
N LEU A 150 -7.41 -9.71 5.39
CA LEU A 150 -6.03 -10.02 5.03
C LEU A 150 -5.05 -9.55 6.10
N THR A 151 -5.30 -8.39 6.72
CA THR A 151 -4.49 -7.84 7.81
C THR A 151 -4.53 -8.76 9.04
N HIS A 152 -5.69 -9.30 9.40
CA HIS A 152 -5.80 -10.34 10.45
C HIS A 152 -4.98 -11.60 10.13
N GLN A 153 -5.00 -12.03 8.87
CA GLN A 153 -4.30 -13.25 8.45
C GLN A 153 -2.78 -13.08 8.30
N LYS A 154 -2.31 -11.89 7.92
CA LYS A 154 -0.94 -11.67 7.44
C LYS A 154 -0.23 -10.48 8.07
N GLY A 155 -0.88 -9.69 8.93
CA GLY A 155 -0.32 -8.48 9.51
C GLY A 155 0.99 -8.71 10.29
N GLN A 156 1.14 -9.88 10.91
CA GLN A 156 2.39 -10.28 11.57
C GLN A 156 3.52 -10.60 10.59
N CYS A 157 3.22 -10.89 9.32
CA CYS A 157 4.18 -11.36 8.32
C CYS A 157 4.68 -10.26 7.35
N VAL A 158 4.16 -9.03 7.45
CA VAL A 158 4.48 -7.92 6.53
C VAL A 158 5.43 -6.89 7.15
N PHE A 159 6.25 -6.22 6.32
CA PHE A 159 7.27 -5.26 6.79
C PHE A 159 7.04 -3.83 6.30
N CYS A 160 6.28 -3.66 5.22
CA CYS A 160 5.73 -2.38 4.78
C CYS A 160 4.20 -2.54 4.77
N PRO A 161 3.52 -2.43 5.92
CA PRO A 161 2.23 -3.06 6.15
C PRO A 161 1.18 -2.72 5.10
N GLU A 162 0.90 -1.44 4.89
CA GLU A 162 -0.11 -0.98 3.96
C GLU A 162 0.28 -1.27 2.51
N GLN A 163 1.56 -1.14 2.16
CA GLN A 163 2.07 -1.42 0.83
C GLN A 163 1.99 -2.91 0.47
N ASP A 164 2.44 -3.78 1.38
CA ASP A 164 2.40 -5.24 1.21
C ASP A 164 0.95 -5.73 1.16
N LEU A 165 0.09 -5.25 2.07
CA LEU A 165 -1.32 -5.65 2.14
C LEU A 165 -2.11 -5.19 0.90
N LEU A 166 -1.91 -3.96 0.44
CA LEU A 166 -2.52 -3.47 -0.81
C LEU A 166 -2.06 -4.30 -2.00
N THR A 167 -0.75 -4.57 -2.10
CA THR A 167 -0.18 -5.38 -3.20
C THR A 167 -0.77 -6.78 -3.24
N LEU A 168 -0.92 -7.43 -2.08
CA LEU A 168 -1.48 -8.77 -1.96
C LEU A 168 -2.99 -8.81 -2.27
N ALA A 169 -3.77 -7.92 -1.66
CA ALA A 169 -5.23 -7.90 -1.83
C ALA A 169 -5.64 -7.47 -3.24
N CYS A 170 -4.87 -6.58 -3.86
CA CYS A 170 -5.16 -6.02 -5.18
C CYS A 170 -4.36 -6.68 -6.31
N TYR A 171 -3.82 -7.89 -6.09
CA TYR A 171 -3.04 -8.59 -7.10
C TYR A 171 -3.81 -8.68 -8.44
N GLN A 172 -3.16 -8.32 -9.54
CA GLN A 172 -3.74 -8.19 -10.90
C GLN A 172 -4.79 -7.06 -11.08
N LYS A 173 -5.07 -6.28 -10.03
CA LYS A 173 -6.02 -5.15 -10.02
C LYS A 173 -5.33 -3.82 -9.72
N VAL A 174 -4.02 -3.73 -9.94
CA VAL A 174 -3.24 -2.49 -9.87
C VAL A 174 -2.80 -2.06 -11.27
N LEU A 175 -3.13 -0.83 -11.64
CA LEU A 175 -2.61 -0.21 -12.86
C LEU A 175 -1.17 0.25 -12.60
N GLN A 176 -0.21 -0.29 -13.35
CA GLN A 176 1.18 0.17 -13.23
C GLN A 176 1.32 1.55 -13.89
N LEU A 177 1.61 2.57 -13.08
CA LEU A 177 1.91 3.92 -13.56
C LEU A 177 3.38 4.05 -13.99
N PRO A 178 3.69 4.98 -14.92
CA PRO A 178 5.06 5.36 -15.21
C PRO A 178 5.77 5.96 -13.99
N TYR A 179 7.09 5.77 -13.89
CA TYR A 179 7.90 6.29 -12.78
C TYR A 179 7.83 7.81 -12.61
N ILE A 180 7.45 8.57 -13.64
CA ILE A 180 7.34 10.03 -13.57
C ILE A 180 6.37 10.51 -12.48
N TYR A 181 5.39 9.68 -12.10
CA TYR A 181 4.42 10.00 -11.04
C TYR A 181 4.92 9.68 -9.63
N ASN A 182 6.02 8.95 -9.47
CA ASN A 182 6.61 8.59 -8.17
C ASN A 182 8.12 8.34 -8.32
N ALA A 183 8.84 9.37 -8.76
CA ALA A 183 10.25 9.24 -9.11
C ALA A 183 11.14 9.43 -7.87
N HIS A 184 11.94 8.43 -7.53
CA HIS A 184 13.01 8.65 -6.55
C HIS A 184 14.12 9.51 -7.19
N PRO A 185 14.78 10.45 -6.47
CA PRO A 185 15.88 11.27 -6.99
C PRO A 185 16.99 10.49 -7.72
N PHE A 186 17.28 9.26 -7.28
CA PHE A 186 18.21 8.34 -7.96
C PHE A 186 17.81 8.03 -9.42
N MET A 187 16.51 7.95 -9.71
CA MET A 187 15.99 7.68 -11.05
C MET A 187 16.13 8.87 -11.99
N ALA A 188 16.10 10.11 -11.47
CA ALA A 188 16.05 11.33 -12.29
C ALA A 188 17.25 11.50 -13.23
N ASN A 189 18.39 10.90 -12.88
CA ASN A 189 19.61 10.94 -13.71
C ASN A 189 19.84 9.65 -14.53
N GLN A 190 18.88 8.72 -14.53
CA GLN A 190 19.01 7.42 -15.17
C GLN A 190 17.97 7.23 -16.28
N LYS A 191 18.41 7.40 -17.53
CA LYS A 191 17.57 7.29 -18.73
C LYS A 191 16.83 5.96 -18.87
N ARG A 192 17.30 4.89 -18.22
CA ARG A 192 16.62 3.58 -18.20
C ARG A 192 15.28 3.61 -17.46
N PHE A 193 15.11 4.52 -16.50
CA PHE A 193 13.87 4.69 -15.75
C PHE A 193 13.04 5.81 -16.34
N ILE A 194 13.68 6.97 -16.57
CA ILE A 194 13.01 8.19 -17.04
C ILE A 194 13.85 8.77 -18.19
N PRO A 195 13.43 8.55 -19.46
CA PRO A 195 14.19 8.99 -20.62
C PRO A 195 14.37 10.51 -20.70
N ASP A 196 13.32 11.28 -20.41
CA ASP A 196 13.35 12.74 -20.28
C ASP A 196 12.96 13.17 -18.87
N LYS A 197 13.94 13.68 -18.11
CA LYS A 197 13.72 14.18 -16.75
C LYS A 197 12.75 15.37 -16.68
N LYS A 198 12.50 16.05 -17.80
CA LYS A 198 11.51 17.14 -17.86
C LYS A 198 10.07 16.62 -17.77
N GLU A 199 9.85 15.33 -17.99
CA GLU A 199 8.53 14.69 -17.84
C GLU A 199 8.21 14.29 -16.40
N ILE A 200 9.17 14.39 -15.47
CA ILE A 200 8.95 14.03 -14.06
C ILE A 200 7.83 14.89 -13.50
N VAL A 201 6.75 14.26 -13.03
CA VAL A 201 5.64 14.94 -12.38
C VAL A 201 5.95 15.12 -10.90
N MET A 202 6.39 14.06 -10.22
CA MET A 202 6.61 14.07 -8.78
C MET A 202 7.93 13.37 -8.43
N LEU A 203 8.78 14.08 -7.71
CA LEU A 203 9.90 13.51 -6.97
C LEU A 203 9.42 13.07 -5.58
N HIS A 204 9.83 11.88 -5.15
CA HIS A 204 9.51 11.33 -3.84
C HIS A 204 10.80 11.00 -3.08
N PHE A 205 10.99 11.61 -1.91
CA PHE A 205 12.23 11.54 -1.12
C PHE A 205 12.21 10.42 -0.07
N TYR A 206 11.70 9.25 -0.44
CA TYR A 206 11.65 8.07 0.42
C TYR A 206 13.02 7.40 0.56
N PHE A 207 13.22 6.73 1.69
CA PHE A 207 14.44 6.00 1.98
C PHE A 207 14.44 4.61 1.33
N ILE A 208 15.61 4.18 0.83
CA ILE A 208 15.77 2.93 0.06
C ILE A 208 16.83 2.05 0.73
N GLY A 209 16.64 1.74 2.00
CA GLY A 209 17.59 0.93 2.78
C GLY A 209 18.84 1.67 3.22
#